data_AF-A0AAX2QZ70-F1
#
_entry.id   AF-A0AAX2QZ70-F1
#
_cell.length_a   1.000
_cell.length_b   1.000
_cell.length_c   1.000
_cell.angle_alpha   90.00
_cell.angle_beta   90.00
_cell.angle_gamma   90.00
#
_symmetry.space_group_name_H-M   'P 1'
#
loop_
_entity.id
_entity.type
_entity.pdbx_description
1 polymer ?
#
loop_
_entity_poly.entity_id
_entity_poly.type
_entity_poly.pdbx_seq_one_letter_code
_entity_poly.pdbx_strand_id
1 'polypeptide(L)'
;MVIEKKTPKYTKSNIKRYVNSDNGKRYNDFLNEKGYQKEVFEAKSIQEQGEELKSFYDEKKWKLNTNKKENKSRKNTLNDDKDNLITKIANSDKCNSDTKVHLIKKAMELEEKQKALATLQQDIDEISKEINAVI
;
A
#
# COMPACT_ATOMS: atom_id res chain seq x y z
N MET A 1 -41.51 16.25 6.44
CA MET A 1 -40.18 16.35 7.09
C MET A 1 -39.13 16.46 6.00
N VAL A 2 -38.57 17.66 5.79
CA VAL A 2 -37.40 17.82 4.93
C VAL A 2 -36.22 17.30 5.72
N ILE A 3 -35.71 16.13 5.36
CA ILE A 3 -34.45 15.63 5.93
C ILE A 3 -33.36 16.52 5.32
N GLU A 4 -32.95 17.55 6.05
CA GLU A 4 -31.76 18.32 5.72
C GLU A 4 -30.59 17.33 5.67
N LYS A 5 -30.16 16.98 4.46
CA LYS A 5 -28.97 16.17 4.23
C LYS A 5 -27.79 16.98 4.77
N LYS A 6 -27.33 16.66 5.98
CA LYS A 6 -26.11 17.23 6.54
C LYS A 6 -24.99 17.02 5.52
N THR A 7 -24.51 18.11 4.94
CA THR A 7 -23.37 18.05 4.01
C THR A 7 -22.16 17.50 4.78
N PRO A 8 -21.49 16.47 4.25
CA PRO A 8 -20.32 15.92 4.90
C PRO A 8 -19.25 17.01 4.98
N LYS A 9 -18.86 17.39 6.19
CA LYS A 9 -17.75 18.34 6.40
C LYS A 9 -16.43 17.62 6.24
N TYR A 10 -15.62 18.05 5.27
CA TYR A 10 -14.31 17.48 5.04
C TYR A 10 -13.23 18.22 5.83
N THR A 11 -12.26 17.48 6.34
CA THR A 11 -11.06 18.02 6.99
C THR A 11 -9.83 17.70 6.16
N LYS A 12 -8.71 18.41 6.40
CA LYS A 12 -7.40 18.08 5.78
C LYS A 12 -7.02 16.61 5.95
N SER A 13 -7.38 16.00 7.08
CA SER A 13 -7.14 14.57 7.35
C SER A 13 -7.96 13.67 6.42
N ASN A 14 -9.20 14.03 6.10
CA ASN A 14 -10.01 13.29 5.14
C ASN A 14 -9.38 13.35 3.74
N ILE A 15 -8.93 14.52 3.30
CA ILE A 15 -8.28 14.70 1.99
C ILE A 15 -7.02 13.85 1.89
N LYS A 16 -6.15 13.89 2.90
CA LYS A 16 -4.94 13.06 2.95
C LYS A 16 -5.22 11.57 2.79
N ARG A 17 -6.38 11.06 3.26
CA ARG A 17 -6.75 9.64 3.08
C ARG A 17 -7.05 9.30 1.63
N TYR A 18 -7.67 10.21 0.89
CA TYR A 18 -7.88 10.05 -0.56
C TYR A 18 -6.56 10.19 -1.31
N VAL A 19 -5.78 11.23 -1.00
CA VAL A 19 -4.49 11.49 -1.65
C VAL A 19 -3.51 10.34 -1.46
N ASN A 20 -3.46 9.74 -0.28
CA ASN A 20 -2.55 8.63 0.02
C ASN A 20 -3.15 7.24 -0.22
N SER A 21 -4.36 7.15 -0.77
CA SER A 21 -4.98 5.84 -1.03
C SER A 21 -4.18 5.08 -2.08
N ASP A 22 -3.91 3.80 -1.82
CA ASP A 22 -3.17 2.94 -2.75
C ASP A 22 -1.81 3.55 -3.15
N ASN A 23 -1.07 4.05 -2.15
CA ASN A 23 0.20 4.78 -2.31
C ASN A 23 0.12 6.00 -3.26
N GLY A 24 -1.05 6.61 -3.37
CA GLY A 24 -1.29 7.78 -4.21
C GLY A 24 -1.66 7.47 -5.65
N LYS A 25 -1.71 6.19 -6.04
CA LYS A 25 -2.13 5.78 -7.39
C LYS A 25 -3.53 6.28 -7.73
N ARG A 26 -4.49 6.07 -6.84
CA ARG A 26 -5.90 6.48 -7.04
C ARG A 26 -6.10 7.97 -7.16
N TYR A 27 -5.26 8.76 -6.47
CA TYR A 27 -5.28 10.20 -6.58
C TYR A 27 -4.69 10.68 -7.91
N ASN A 28 -3.62 10.03 -8.38
CA ASN A 28 -3.09 10.29 -9.73
C ASN A 28 -4.11 9.91 -10.81
N ASP A 29 -4.81 8.78 -10.66
CA ASP A 29 -5.89 8.39 -11.57
C ASP A 29 -7.01 9.44 -11.59
N PHE A 30 -7.40 9.97 -10.43
CA PHE A 30 -8.35 11.09 -10.33
C PHE A 30 -7.89 12.33 -11.09
N LEU A 31 -6.65 12.78 -10.86
CA LEU A 31 -6.10 13.97 -11.52
C LEU A 31 -6.02 13.76 -13.04
N ASN A 32 -5.58 12.60 -13.49
CA ASN A 32 -5.48 12.26 -14.91
C ASN A 32 -6.85 12.19 -15.58
N GLU A 33 -7.83 11.51 -14.97
CA GLU A 33 -9.16 11.35 -15.56
C GLU A 33 -9.98 12.65 -15.58
N LYS A 34 -9.80 13.50 -14.57
CA LYS A 34 -10.46 14.82 -14.53
C LYS A 34 -9.66 15.90 -15.28
N GLY A 35 -8.45 15.58 -15.76
CA GLY A 35 -7.57 16.53 -16.45
C GLY A 35 -7.08 17.66 -15.55
N TYR A 36 -6.97 17.42 -14.24
CA TYR A 36 -6.50 18.42 -13.29
C TYR A 36 -4.99 18.45 -13.21
N GLN A 37 -4.43 19.67 -13.26
CA GLN A 37 -3.10 19.91 -12.71
C GLN A 37 -3.18 19.85 -11.18
N LYS A 38 -2.25 19.13 -10.57
CA LYS A 38 -2.23 18.88 -9.12
C LYS A 38 -2.32 20.18 -8.30
N GLU A 39 -1.53 21.18 -8.65
CA GLU A 39 -1.47 22.47 -7.97
C GLU A 39 -2.81 23.22 -8.03
N VAL A 40 -3.50 23.15 -9.16
CA VAL A 40 -4.80 23.78 -9.37
C VAL A 40 -5.87 23.10 -8.50
N PHE A 41 -5.83 21.77 -8.41
CA PHE A 41 -6.75 21.03 -7.55
C PHE A 41 -6.46 21.25 -6.05
N GLU A 42 -5.19 21.26 -5.65
CA GLU A 42 -4.78 21.45 -4.25
C GLU A 42 -5.01 22.89 -3.74
N ALA A 43 -5.16 23.86 -4.66
CA ALA A 43 -5.55 25.22 -4.34
C ALA A 43 -7.06 25.38 -4.02
N LYS A 44 -7.90 24.41 -4.39
CA LYS A 44 -9.35 24.43 -4.06
C LYS A 44 -9.58 24.38 -2.56
N SER A 45 -10.78 24.74 -2.11
CA SER A 45 -11.12 24.59 -0.69
C SER A 45 -11.13 23.11 -0.27
N ILE A 46 -10.87 22.84 1.00
CA ILE A 46 -10.90 21.47 1.56
C ILE A 46 -12.26 20.80 1.31
N GLN A 47 -13.33 21.59 1.34
CA GLN A 47 -14.68 21.09 1.12
C GLN A 47 -14.86 20.63 -0.33
N GLU A 48 -14.46 21.45 -1.30
CA GLU A 48 -14.51 21.11 -2.73
C GLU A 48 -13.64 19.90 -3.06
N GLN A 49 -12.39 19.88 -2.55
CA GLN A 49 -11.49 18.74 -2.74
C GLN A 49 -12.13 17.46 -2.22
N GLY A 50 -12.77 17.51 -1.05
CA GLY A 50 -13.39 16.36 -0.42
C GLY A 50 -14.63 15.87 -1.16
N GLU A 51 -15.45 16.77 -1.68
CA GLU A 51 -16.63 16.44 -2.46
C GLU A 51 -16.26 15.79 -3.80
N GLU A 52 -15.29 16.35 -4.52
CA GLU A 52 -14.83 15.80 -5.79
C GLU A 52 -14.16 14.43 -5.62
N LEU A 53 -13.26 14.29 -4.63
CA LEU A 53 -12.60 13.02 -4.34
C LEU A 53 -13.59 11.97 -3.86
N LYS A 54 -14.54 12.32 -2.98
CA LYS A 54 -15.58 11.37 -2.54
C LYS A 54 -16.39 10.87 -3.72
N SER A 55 -16.84 11.80 -4.58
CA SER A 55 -17.69 11.49 -5.73
C SER A 55 -16.95 10.57 -6.71
N PHE A 56 -15.69 10.89 -7.01
CA PHE A 56 -14.86 10.03 -7.87
C PHE A 56 -14.62 8.64 -7.27
N TYR A 57 -14.35 8.57 -5.96
CA TYR A 57 -14.17 7.28 -5.29
C TYR A 57 -15.46 6.45 -5.31
N ASP A 58 -16.62 7.08 -5.17
CA ASP A 58 -17.91 6.40 -5.27
C ASP A 58 -18.20 5.90 -6.69
N GLU A 59 -17.91 6.71 -7.71
CA GLU A 59 -17.98 6.32 -9.13
C GLU A 59 -17.12 5.07 -9.40
N LYS A 60 -15.87 5.06 -8.88
CA LYS A 60 -14.94 3.94 -9.03
C LYS A 60 -15.20 2.78 -8.06
N LYS A 61 -16.19 2.92 -7.16
CA LYS A 61 -16.48 1.99 -6.06
C LYS A 61 -15.24 1.70 -5.18
N TRP A 62 -14.32 2.66 -5.10
CA TRP A 62 -13.13 2.55 -4.28
C TRP A 62 -13.45 2.83 -2.83
N LYS A 63 -13.21 1.83 -1.99
CA LYS A 63 -13.30 2.00 -0.54
C LYS A 63 -12.01 2.58 -0.02
N LEU A 64 -12.12 3.69 0.69
CA LEU A 64 -11.06 4.12 1.59
C LEU A 64 -10.95 3.08 2.71
N ASN A 65 -9.72 2.60 2.97
CA ASN A 65 -9.44 1.86 4.19
C ASN A 65 -9.63 2.83 5.36
N THR A 66 -10.84 2.83 5.91
CA THR A 66 -11.05 3.35 7.25
C THR A 66 -10.42 2.31 8.17
N ASN A 67 -9.55 2.74 9.09
CA ASN A 67 -8.98 1.86 10.10
C ASN A 67 -10.11 1.33 11.01
N LYS A 68 -10.87 0.36 10.51
CA LYS A 68 -11.53 -0.66 11.30
C LYS A 68 -10.67 -1.88 11.07
N LYS A 69 -10.15 -2.45 12.16
CA LYS A 69 -9.55 -3.78 12.19
C LYS A 69 -10.55 -4.78 11.61
N GLU A 70 -10.65 -4.89 10.31
CA GLU A 70 -11.08 -6.11 9.68
C GLU A 70 -9.86 -7.01 9.73
N ASN A 71 -9.94 -8.04 10.58
CA ASN A 71 -9.13 -9.23 10.50
C ASN A 71 -9.23 -9.81 9.07
N LYS A 72 -8.55 -9.20 8.11
CA LYS A 72 -8.30 -9.84 6.82
C LYS A 72 -7.16 -10.78 7.05
N SER A 73 -7.57 -12.03 7.26
CA SER A 73 -6.86 -13.27 7.01
C SER A 73 -5.44 -13.04 6.48
N ARG A 74 -4.47 -13.40 7.32
CA ARG A 74 -3.09 -13.65 6.95
C ARG A 74 -3.09 -14.61 5.75
N LYS A 75 -3.10 -14.07 4.54
CA LYS A 75 -2.84 -14.84 3.34
C LYS A 75 -1.80 -14.10 2.51
N ASN A 76 -0.56 -14.53 2.74
CA ASN A 76 0.59 -14.47 1.85
C ASN A 76 0.73 -13.23 0.96
N THR A 77 1.45 -12.24 1.46
CA THR A 77 2.31 -11.41 0.61
C THR A 77 3.69 -11.32 1.25
N LEU A 78 4.49 -12.37 1.04
CA LEU A 78 5.90 -12.43 1.43
C LEU A 78 6.81 -11.42 0.68
N ASN A 79 6.24 -10.59 -0.20
CA ASN A 79 6.98 -9.65 -1.04
C ASN A 79 6.81 -8.16 -0.68
N ASP A 80 5.84 -7.78 0.17
CA ASP A 80 5.65 -6.36 0.58
C ASP A 80 6.37 -6.00 1.89
N ASP A 81 7.10 -6.93 2.49
CA ASP A 81 7.54 -6.81 3.88
C ASP A 81 8.96 -6.26 4.08
N LYS A 82 9.80 -6.09 3.04
CA LYS A 82 11.22 -5.70 3.22
C LYS A 82 11.46 -4.22 3.46
N ASP A 83 10.97 -3.36 2.57
CA ASP A 83 11.02 -1.92 2.80
C ASP A 83 10.29 -1.60 4.09
N ASN A 84 9.22 -2.36 4.38
CA ASN A 84 8.48 -2.27 5.63
C ASN A 84 9.29 -2.73 6.85
N LEU A 85 10.09 -3.81 6.75
CA LEU A 85 10.94 -4.34 7.83
C LEU A 85 12.14 -3.44 8.09
N ILE A 86 12.87 -3.03 7.05
CA ILE A 86 14.01 -2.11 7.16
C ILE A 86 13.52 -0.77 7.73
N THR A 87 12.39 -0.24 7.24
CA THR A 87 11.78 0.99 7.77
C THR A 87 11.31 0.81 9.22
N LYS A 88 10.73 -0.33 9.60
CA LYS A 88 10.33 -0.64 10.99
C LYS A 88 11.55 -0.74 11.91
N ILE A 89 12.65 -1.32 11.47
CA ILE A 89 13.90 -1.43 12.24
C ILE A 89 14.53 -0.03 12.39
N ALA A 90 14.61 0.74 11.31
CA ALA A 90 15.16 2.09 11.32
C ALA A 90 14.40 3.03 12.26
N ASN A 91 13.06 2.96 12.25
CA ASN A 91 12.17 3.78 13.07
C ASN A 91 11.86 3.19 14.46
N SER A 92 12.50 2.09 14.85
CA SER A 92 12.26 1.47 16.16
C SER A 92 12.97 2.25 17.27
N ASP A 93 12.24 2.72 18.28
CA ASP A 93 12.84 3.35 19.47
C ASP A 93 13.32 2.33 20.50
N LYS A 94 13.13 1.03 20.24
CA LYS A 94 13.42 -0.07 21.17
C LYS A 94 14.86 -0.60 21.10
N CYS A 95 15.67 -0.09 20.17
CA CYS A 95 17.03 -0.58 19.95
C CYS A 95 17.97 0.56 19.55
N ASN A 96 19.23 0.47 19.99
CA ASN A 96 20.27 1.44 19.66
C ASN A 96 20.72 1.34 18.19
N SER A 97 21.44 2.36 17.72
CA SER A 97 21.85 2.48 16.32
C SER A 97 22.61 1.23 15.80
N ASP A 98 23.54 0.71 16.58
CA ASP A 98 24.34 -0.46 16.19
C ASP A 98 23.50 -1.72 16.03
N THR A 99 22.52 -1.92 16.91
CA THR A 99 21.57 -3.04 16.81
C THR A 99 20.68 -2.90 15.58
N LYS A 100 20.28 -1.66 15.22
CA LYS A 100 19.51 -1.41 13.99
C LYS A 100 20.31 -1.78 12.75
N VAL A 101 21.57 -1.34 12.65
CA VAL A 101 22.45 -1.67 11.52
C VAL A 101 22.64 -3.19 11.40
N HIS A 102 22.87 -3.88 12.53
CA HIS A 102 23.00 -5.34 12.54
C HIS A 102 21.74 -6.06 12.04
N LEU A 103 20.56 -5.63 12.48
CA LEU A 103 19.27 -6.21 12.09
C LEU A 103 18.94 -5.95 10.62
N ILE A 104 19.27 -4.76 10.11
CA ILE A 104 19.11 -4.43 8.68
C ILE A 104 20.00 -5.34 7.84
N LYS A 105 21.26 -5.52 8.23
CA LYS A 105 22.19 -6.41 7.51
C LYS A 105 21.69 -7.85 7.48
N LYS A 106 21.20 -8.38 8.61
CA LYS A 106 20.57 -9.71 8.69
C LYS A 106 19.33 -9.83 7.81
N ALA A 107 18.51 -8.78 7.72
CA ALA A 107 17.33 -8.77 6.86
C ALA A 107 17.73 -8.86 5.37
N MET A 108 18.81 -8.21 4.97
CA MET A 108 19.38 -8.32 3.62
C MET A 108 19.99 -9.71 3.35
N GLU A 109 20.70 -10.31 4.32
CA GLU A 109 21.24 -11.67 4.14
C GLU A 109 20.12 -12.73 4.02
N LEU A 110 19.00 -12.55 4.73
CA LEU A 110 17.83 -13.41 4.59
C LEU A 110 17.19 -13.32 3.20
N GLU A 111 17.27 -12.16 2.55
CA GLU A 111 16.80 -11.99 1.17
C GLU A 111 17.58 -12.85 0.19
N GLU A 112 18.90 -12.79 0.26
CA GLU A 112 19.77 -13.53 -0.66
C GLU A 112 19.51 -15.03 -0.52
N LYS A 113 19.33 -15.50 0.71
CA LYS A 113 18.96 -16.89 1.00
C LYS A 113 17.58 -17.26 0.46
N GLN A 114 16.60 -16.37 0.55
CA GLN A 114 15.27 -16.61 -0.03
C GLN A 114 15.31 -16.69 -1.57
N LYS A 115 16.08 -15.82 -2.22
CA LYS A 115 16.28 -15.85 -3.67
C LYS A 115 16.94 -17.17 -4.10
N ALA A 116 18.01 -17.57 -3.40
CA ALA A 116 18.68 -18.84 -3.66
C ALA A 116 17.72 -20.04 -3.48
N LEU A 117 16.89 -20.03 -2.42
CA LEU A 117 15.87 -21.06 -2.21
C LEU A 117 14.83 -21.11 -3.33
N ALA A 118 14.38 -19.97 -3.84
CA ALA A 118 13.42 -19.92 -4.93
C ALA A 118 14.01 -20.51 -6.23
N THR A 119 15.27 -20.21 -6.53
CA THR A 119 15.99 -20.81 -7.67
C THR A 119 16.10 -22.32 -7.51
N LEU A 120 16.55 -22.80 -6.35
CA LEU A 120 16.64 -24.24 -6.07
C LEU A 120 15.27 -24.94 -6.19
N GLN A 121 14.19 -24.28 -5.78
CA GLN A 121 12.85 -24.84 -5.95
C GLN A 121 12.44 -24.91 -7.42
N GLN A 122 12.79 -23.92 -8.24
CA GLN A 122 12.55 -23.97 -9.69
C GLN A 122 13.32 -25.14 -10.34
N ASP A 123 14.57 -25.34 -9.96
CA ASP A 123 15.38 -26.45 -10.47
C ASP A 123 14.75 -27.81 -10.10
N ILE A 124 14.27 -27.96 -8.86
CA ILE A 124 13.54 -29.16 -8.41
C ILE A 124 12.27 -29.39 -9.24
N ASP A 125 11.49 -28.34 -9.48
CA ASP A 125 10.25 -28.42 -10.24
C ASP A 125 10.51 -28.79 -11.71
N GLU A 126 11.61 -28.29 -12.29
CA GLU A 126 12.04 -28.59 -13.66
C GLU A 126 12.50 -30.04 -13.79
N ILE A 127 13.39 -30.51 -12.90
CA ILE A 127 13.83 -31.92 -12.85
C ILE A 127 12.63 -32.85 -12.61
N SER A 128 11.69 -32.48 -11.74
CA SER A 128 10.50 -33.29 -11.47
C SER A 128 9.62 -33.43 -12.72
N LYS A 129 9.51 -32.38 -13.55
CA LYS A 129 8.81 -32.45 -14.84
C LYS A 129 9.53 -33.36 -15.82
N GLU A 130 10.85 -33.27 -15.91
CA GLU A 130 11.66 -34.13 -16.78
C GLU A 130 11.49 -35.61 -16.40
N ILE A 131 11.56 -35.94 -15.10
CA ILE A 131 11.32 -37.31 -14.61
C ILE A 131 9.92 -37.79 -14.99
N ASN A 132 8.89 -36.98 -14.74
CA ASN A 132 7.51 -37.33 -15.07
C ASN A 132 7.24 -37.42 -16.58
N ALA A 133 8.10 -36.88 -17.44
CA ALA A 133 7.98 -37.01 -18.90
C ALA A 133 8.59 -38.32 -19.42
N VAL A 134 9.43 -39.00 -18.61
CA VAL A 134 10.16 -40.21 -18.97
C VAL A 134 9.52 -41.48 -18.36
N ILE A 135 8.65 -41.33 -17.36
CA ILE A 135 7.89 -42.42 -16.71
C ILE A 135 6.45 -42.40 -17.22
#